data_AF-A0A914M3A4-F1
#
_entry.id   AF-A0A914M3A4-F1
#
_cell.length_a   1.000
_cell.length_b   1.000
_cell.length_c   1.000
_cell.angle_alpha   90.00
_cell.angle_beta   90.00
_cell.angle_gamma   90.00
#
_symmetry.space_group_name_H-M   'P 1'
#
loop_
_entity.id
_entity.type
_entity.pdbx_description
1 polymer ?
#
loop_
_entity_poly.entity_id
_entity_poly.type
_entity_poly.pdbx_seq_one_letter_code
_entity_poly.pdbx_strand_id
1 'polypeptide(L)'
;MHQNIIVRISDRLKRFDAKDARCIEESQACFIDSTWRNLAYIQSNFSGLSRAITKLEKQGLPIYDALEIFANVRNEMDAAIGEIADQIRNKFNNVVSSNIGLETIAQICQILSGHDTECNIPPDLIPYYKYAPITSVDVERSFSVYKSILADNRMKFTPKNLEMYLICNFNLS
;
A
#
# COMPACT_ATOMS: atom_id res chain seq x y z
N MET A 1 13.96 1.21 20.68
CA MET A 1 13.79 2.65 20.33
C MET A 1 12.34 2.99 19.94
N HIS A 2 11.65 2.16 19.14
CA HIS A 2 10.27 2.41 18.68
C HIS A 2 9.16 2.41 19.76
N GLN A 3 9.29 1.61 20.82
CA GLN A 3 8.26 1.54 21.88
C GLN A 3 8.12 2.86 22.64
N ASN A 4 9.21 3.61 22.83
CA ASN A 4 9.22 4.92 23.46
C ASN A 4 8.48 5.98 22.62
N ILE A 5 8.46 5.84 21.29
CA ILE A 5 7.77 6.77 20.39
C ILE A 5 6.27 6.50 20.42
N ILE A 6 5.84 5.24 20.36
CA ILE A 6 4.42 4.87 20.39
C ILE A 6 3.78 5.26 21.73
N VAL A 7 4.47 5.04 22.85
CA VAL A 7 4.00 5.47 24.17
C VAL A 7 3.86 6.99 24.23
N ARG A 8 4.86 7.74 23.74
CA ARG A 8 4.78 9.21 23.66
C ARG A 8 3.65 9.73 22.78
N ILE A 9 3.36 9.04 21.68
CA ILE A 9 2.25 9.38 20.80
C ILE A 9 0.93 9.11 21.52
N SER A 10 0.75 7.94 22.13
CA SER A 10 -0.45 7.61 22.91
C SER A 10 -0.69 8.60 24.05
N ASP A 11 0.36 8.95 24.80
CA ASP A 11 0.27 9.93 25.90
C ASP A 11 -0.14 11.33 25.43
N ARG A 12 0.31 11.75 24.24
CA ARG A 12 -0.14 13.02 23.64
C ARG A 12 -1.56 12.92 23.13
N LEU A 13 -1.93 11.79 22.54
CA LEU A 13 -3.25 11.56 21.97
C LEU A 13 -4.35 11.55 23.04
N LYS A 14 -4.05 10.98 24.21
CA LYS A 14 -4.92 10.98 25.41
C LYS A 14 -5.15 12.38 26.00
N ARG A 15 -4.38 13.41 25.63
CA ARG A 15 -4.54 14.79 26.13
C ARG A 15 -5.56 15.61 25.33
N PHE A 16 -5.92 15.18 24.12
CA PHE A 16 -6.94 15.85 23.34
C PHE A 16 -8.34 15.54 23.90
N ASP A 17 -9.27 16.50 23.78
CA ASP A 17 -10.66 16.26 24.18
C ASP A 17 -11.37 15.45 23.09
N ALA A 18 -11.91 14.28 23.47
CA ALA A 18 -12.68 13.43 22.57
C ALA A 18 -13.91 14.15 21.99
N LYS A 19 -14.44 15.16 22.68
CA LYS A 19 -15.62 15.92 22.25
C LYS A 19 -15.31 16.99 21.21
N ASP A 20 -14.04 17.38 21.05
CA ASP A 20 -13.64 18.43 20.11
C ASP A 20 -13.85 18.00 18.65
N ALA A 21 -13.60 16.73 18.34
CA ALA A 21 -13.82 16.19 17.00
C ALA A 21 -13.94 14.67 17.03
N ARG A 22 -14.81 14.13 16.17
CA ARG A 22 -14.99 12.68 15.99
C ARG A 22 -13.68 11.94 15.65
N CYS A 23 -12.78 12.57 14.89
CA CYS A 23 -11.48 11.98 14.56
C CYS A 23 -10.57 11.82 15.79
N ILE A 24 -10.71 12.66 16.82
CA ILE A 24 -9.95 12.57 18.07
C ILE A 24 -10.46 11.37 18.87
N GLU A 25 -11.78 11.26 19.02
CA GLU A 25 -12.43 10.11 19.68
C GLU A 25 -12.02 8.78 19.02
N GLU A 26 -12.15 8.70 17.69
CA GLU A 26 -11.76 7.50 16.92
C GLU A 26 -10.27 7.19 17.06
N SER A 27 -9.40 8.20 17.02
CA SER A 27 -7.95 8.01 17.16
C SER A 27 -7.57 7.54 18.56
N GLN A 28 -8.22 8.06 19.62
CA GLN A 28 -8.03 7.62 21.00
C GLN A 28 -8.49 6.16 21.18
N ALA A 29 -9.61 5.79 20.56
CA ALA A 29 -10.10 4.41 20.55
C ALA A 29 -9.17 3.44 19.78
N CYS A 30 -8.48 3.91 18.74
CA CYS A 30 -7.54 3.09 17.97
C CYS A 30 -6.14 2.97 18.59
N PHE A 31 -5.66 3.99 19.32
CA PHE A 31 -4.33 4.01 19.95
C PHE A 31 -4.38 3.55 21.42
N ILE A 32 -4.67 2.27 21.62
CA ILE A 32 -4.67 1.60 22.93
C ILE A 32 -3.26 1.11 23.28
N ASP A 33 -2.99 0.84 24.56
CA ASP A 33 -1.70 0.31 25.04
C ASP A 33 -1.30 -1.05 24.41
N SER A 34 -2.21 -1.73 23.69
CA SER A 34 -1.93 -2.95 22.91
C SER A 34 -1.53 -2.69 21.45
N THR A 35 -1.69 -1.47 20.92
CA THR A 35 -1.45 -1.13 19.49
C THR A 35 -0.01 -1.39 19.05
N TRP A 36 0.97 -1.26 19.95
CA TRP A 36 2.36 -1.59 19.64
C TRP A 36 2.59 -3.07 19.32
N ARG A 37 1.77 -3.99 19.87
CA ARG A 37 1.85 -5.43 19.57
C ARG A 37 1.42 -5.70 18.14
N ASN A 38 0.32 -5.06 17.71
CA ASN A 38 -0.17 -5.14 16.35
C ASN A 38 0.86 -4.56 15.37
N LEU A 39 1.46 -3.40 15.70
CA LEU A 39 2.53 -2.80 14.90
C LEU A 39 3.76 -3.71 14.80
N ALA A 40 4.19 -4.32 15.92
CA ALA A 40 5.32 -5.25 15.92
C ALA A 40 5.04 -6.50 15.08
N TYR A 41 3.80 -7.03 15.13
CA TYR A 41 3.38 -8.14 14.28
C TYR A 41 3.38 -7.75 12.80
N ILE A 42 2.81 -6.59 12.45
CA ILE A 42 2.78 -6.09 11.07
C ILE A 42 4.19 -5.87 10.53
N GLN A 43 5.06 -5.25 11.31
CA GLN A 43 6.44 -5.00 10.91
C GLN A 43 7.24 -6.29 10.73
N SER A 44 7.01 -7.30 11.58
CA SER A 44 7.73 -8.57 11.50
C SER A 44 7.27 -9.44 10.31
N ASN A 45 5.97 -9.46 10.01
CA ASN A 45 5.39 -10.39 9.02
C ASN A 45 5.09 -9.75 7.65
N PHE A 46 4.86 -8.44 7.59
CA PHE A 46 4.40 -7.75 6.38
C PHE A 46 5.28 -6.56 5.97
N SER A 47 6.50 -6.44 6.51
CA SER A 47 7.44 -5.40 6.08
C SER A 47 7.92 -5.57 4.64
N GLY A 48 7.85 -6.78 4.07
CA GLY A 48 8.20 -6.98 2.67
C GLY A 48 7.14 -6.44 1.70
N LEU A 49 5.88 -6.29 2.12
CA LEU A 49 4.83 -5.64 1.33
C LEU A 49 5.18 -4.17 1.01
N SER A 50 5.61 -3.39 2.01
CA SER A 50 5.97 -1.98 1.79
C SER A 50 7.19 -1.84 0.87
N ARG A 51 8.16 -2.74 1.00
CA ARG A 51 9.32 -2.84 0.11
C ARG A 51 8.91 -3.21 -1.31
N ALA A 52 7.97 -4.14 -1.48
CA ALA A 52 7.46 -4.54 -2.78
C ALA A 52 6.73 -3.38 -3.47
N ILE A 53 5.84 -2.68 -2.77
CA ILE A 53 5.15 -1.48 -3.29
C ILE A 53 6.17 -0.46 -3.78
N THR A 54 7.19 -0.15 -2.97
CA THR A 54 8.24 0.82 -3.35
C THR A 54 9.04 0.38 -4.59
N LYS A 55 9.23 -0.92 -4.80
CA LYS A 55 9.88 -1.44 -6.01
C LYS A 55 8.98 -1.33 -7.24
N LEU A 56 7.69 -1.65 -7.07
CA LEU A 56 6.67 -1.58 -8.13
C LEU A 56 6.31 -0.14 -8.51
N GLU A 57 6.56 0.84 -7.64
CA GLU A 57 6.48 2.28 -7.94
C GLU A 57 7.60 2.77 -8.88
N LYS A 58 8.66 2.00 -9.11
CA LYS A 58 9.73 2.44 -10.01
C LYS A 58 9.34 2.22 -11.47
N GLN A 59 9.48 3.26 -12.28
CA GLN A 59 9.26 3.19 -13.72
C GLN A 59 10.35 2.36 -14.43
N GLY A 60 9.99 1.74 -15.56
CA GLY A 60 10.91 0.97 -16.40
C GLY A 60 11.19 -0.46 -15.93
N LEU A 61 10.45 -0.95 -14.92
CA LEU A 61 10.50 -2.34 -14.49
C LEU A 61 9.80 -3.23 -15.53
N PRO A 62 10.44 -4.30 -16.03
CA PRO A 62 9.76 -5.22 -16.94
C PRO A 62 8.66 -6.01 -16.20
N ILE A 63 7.60 -6.41 -16.92
CA ILE A 63 6.47 -7.15 -16.34
C ILE A 63 6.93 -8.40 -15.59
N TYR A 64 7.91 -9.12 -16.11
CA TYR A 64 8.42 -10.34 -15.48
C TYR A 64 8.91 -10.08 -14.05
N ASP A 65 9.80 -9.10 -13.86
CA ASP A 65 10.31 -8.71 -12.54
C ASP A 65 9.19 -8.20 -11.64
N ALA A 66 8.21 -7.48 -12.20
CA ALA A 66 7.06 -6.98 -11.46
C ALA A 66 6.18 -8.12 -10.92
N LEU A 67 5.92 -9.14 -11.74
CA LEU A 67 5.18 -10.34 -11.34
C LEU A 67 5.97 -11.20 -10.34
N GLU A 68 7.29 -11.26 -10.47
CA GLU A 68 8.14 -11.93 -9.49
C GLU A 68 8.07 -11.25 -8.12
N ILE A 69 8.12 -9.91 -8.07
CA ILE A 69 7.93 -9.15 -6.82
C ILE A 69 6.55 -9.46 -6.23
N PHE A 70 5.50 -9.50 -7.05
CA PHE A 70 4.16 -9.85 -6.59
C PHE A 70 4.07 -11.28 -6.05
N ALA A 71 4.69 -12.25 -6.70
CA ALA A 71 4.75 -13.64 -6.24
C ALA A 71 5.48 -13.75 -4.90
N ASN A 72 6.56 -13.00 -4.71
CA ASN A 72 7.28 -12.94 -3.44
C ASN A 72 6.40 -12.39 -2.30
N VAL A 73 5.60 -11.36 -2.55
CA VAL A 73 4.63 -10.85 -1.57
C VAL A 73 3.60 -11.91 -1.21
N ARG A 74 3.06 -12.64 -2.19
CA ARG A 74 2.13 -13.74 -1.94
C ARG A 74 2.75 -14.80 -1.03
N ASN A 75 4.00 -15.19 -1.29
CA ASN A 75 4.72 -16.15 -0.44
C ASN A 75 4.91 -15.64 0.99
N GLU A 76 5.21 -14.34 1.17
CA GLU A 76 5.30 -13.73 2.51
C GLU A 76 3.94 -13.77 3.24
N MET A 77 2.84 -13.52 2.53
CA MET A 77 1.47 -13.58 3.08
C MET A 77 1.10 -15.01 3.49
N ASP A 78 1.52 -16.01 2.71
CA ASP A 78 1.26 -17.43 2.99
C ASP A 78 2.13 -17.96 4.14
N ALA A 79 3.33 -17.39 4.34
CA ALA A 79 4.23 -17.74 5.44
C ALA A 79 3.80 -17.17 6.81
N ALA A 80 2.93 -16.15 6.83
CA ALA A 80 2.47 -15.53 8.07
C ALA A 80 1.52 -16.47 8.85
N ILE A 81 1.71 -16.57 10.16
CA ILE A 81 0.98 -17.51 11.03
C ILE A 81 0.08 -16.74 12.01
N GLY A 82 -1.14 -17.25 12.19
CA GLY A 82 -2.10 -16.81 13.20
C GLY A 82 -3.41 -16.31 12.62
N GLU A 83 -4.42 -16.14 13.47
CA GLU A 83 -5.77 -15.74 13.07
C GLU A 83 -5.80 -14.40 12.30
N ILE A 84 -4.94 -13.44 12.71
CA ILE A 84 -4.81 -12.15 12.02
C ILE A 84 -4.21 -12.34 10.62
N ALA A 85 -3.22 -13.24 10.46
CA ALA A 85 -2.68 -13.55 9.13
C ALA A 85 -3.73 -14.20 8.23
N ASP A 86 -4.56 -15.09 8.76
CA ASP A 86 -5.64 -15.72 7.99
C ASP A 86 -6.65 -14.67 7.48
N GLN A 87 -7.01 -13.70 8.32
CA GLN A 87 -7.88 -12.59 7.91
C GLN A 87 -7.23 -11.74 6.79
N ILE A 88 -5.94 -11.42 6.93
CA ILE A 88 -5.19 -10.65 5.93
C ILE A 88 -5.07 -11.43 4.62
N ARG A 89 -4.73 -12.72 4.67
CA ARG A 89 -4.59 -13.59 3.50
C ARG A 89 -5.92 -13.75 2.77
N ASN A 90 -7.02 -13.93 3.49
CA ASN A 90 -8.36 -13.97 2.88
C ASN A 90 -8.68 -12.66 2.16
N LYS A 91 -8.39 -11.51 2.79
CA LYS A 91 -8.58 -10.21 2.15
C LYS A 91 -7.69 -10.03 0.91
N PHE A 92 -6.43 -10.44 1.00
CA PHE A 92 -5.50 -10.42 -0.13
C PHE A 92 -6.02 -11.25 -1.30
N ASN A 93 -6.41 -12.50 -1.05
CA ASN A 93 -6.94 -13.39 -2.08
C ASN A 93 -8.22 -12.86 -2.72
N ASN A 94 -9.12 -12.26 -1.93
CA ASN A 94 -10.35 -11.63 -2.44
C ASN A 94 -10.06 -10.45 -3.37
N VAL A 95 -9.06 -9.61 -3.04
CA VAL A 95 -8.65 -8.50 -3.90
C VAL A 95 -8.03 -9.02 -5.20
N VAL A 96 -7.20 -10.06 -5.11
CA VAL A 96 -6.53 -10.62 -6.28
C VAL A 96 -7.51 -11.34 -7.21
N SER A 97 -8.44 -12.14 -6.68
CA SER A 97 -9.43 -12.84 -7.50
C SER A 97 -10.42 -11.91 -8.19
N SER A 98 -10.65 -10.71 -7.63
CA SER A 98 -11.48 -9.69 -8.25
C SER A 98 -10.79 -8.97 -9.42
N ASN A 99 -9.46 -9.10 -9.56
CA ASN A 99 -8.68 -8.39 -10.56
C ASN A 99 -8.34 -9.27 -11.76
N ILE A 100 -9.27 -9.35 -12.71
CA ILE A 100 -9.11 -10.09 -13.98
C ILE A 100 -7.91 -9.57 -14.80
N GLY A 101 -7.59 -8.27 -14.69
CA GLY A 101 -6.48 -7.66 -15.41
C GLY A 101 -5.10 -8.23 -15.01
N LEU A 102 -4.94 -8.68 -13.76
CA LEU A 102 -3.70 -9.33 -13.33
C LEU A 102 -3.48 -10.67 -14.06
N GLU A 103 -4.55 -11.43 -14.29
CA GLU A 103 -4.49 -12.69 -15.05
C GLU A 103 -4.11 -12.42 -16.52
N THR A 104 -4.71 -11.40 -17.13
CA THR A 104 -4.35 -10.99 -18.50
C THR A 104 -2.87 -10.57 -18.59
N ILE A 105 -2.37 -9.78 -17.63
CA ILE A 105 -0.95 -9.38 -17.57
C ILE A 105 -0.03 -10.61 -17.41
N ALA A 106 -0.43 -11.59 -16.61
CA ALA A 106 0.32 -12.83 -16.45
C ALA A 106 0.38 -13.62 -17.77
N GLN A 107 -0.72 -13.72 -18.52
CA GLN A 107 -0.75 -14.37 -19.84
C GLN A 107 0.17 -13.67 -20.84
N ILE A 108 0.15 -12.33 -20.90
CA ILE A 108 1.08 -11.55 -21.73
C ILE A 108 2.54 -11.86 -21.36
N CYS A 109 2.84 -11.94 -20.06
CA CYS A 109 4.17 -12.27 -19.59
C CYS A 109 4.63 -13.66 -20.06
N GLN A 110 3.72 -14.65 -20.08
CA GLN A 110 4.02 -15.98 -20.59
C GLN A 110 4.37 -15.95 -22.07
N ILE A 111 3.60 -15.21 -22.89
CA ILE A 111 3.88 -15.04 -24.32
C ILE A 111 5.23 -14.35 -24.53
N LEU A 112 5.52 -13.28 -23.78
CA LEU A 112 6.81 -12.57 -23.84
C LEU A 112 7.99 -13.45 -23.41
N SER A 113 7.74 -14.49 -22.61
CA SER A 113 8.72 -15.49 -22.18
C SER A 113 8.86 -16.67 -23.16
N GLY A 114 8.09 -16.67 -24.26
CA GLY A 114 8.12 -17.69 -25.30
C GLY A 114 7.25 -18.92 -25.01
N HIS A 115 6.26 -18.82 -24.13
CA HIS A 115 5.28 -19.89 -23.92
C HIS A 115 4.09 -19.75 -24.88
N ASP A 116 3.53 -20.89 -25.27
CA ASP A 116 2.33 -20.96 -26.11
C ASP A 116 1.10 -20.78 -25.21
N THR A 117 0.54 -19.57 -25.19
CA THR A 117 -0.60 -19.21 -24.35
C THR A 117 -1.55 -18.34 -25.14
N GLU A 118 -2.84 -18.68 -25.13
CA GLU A 118 -3.86 -17.86 -25.74
C GLU A 118 -4.06 -16.58 -24.93
N CYS A 119 -3.97 -15.42 -25.58
CA CYS A 119 -4.29 -14.13 -24.98
C CYS A 119 -5.21 -13.37 -25.92
N ASN A 120 -6.22 -12.71 -25.35
CA ASN A 120 -7.21 -11.94 -26.11
C ASN A 120 -6.68 -10.55 -26.54
N ILE A 121 -5.36 -10.40 -26.63
CA ILE A 121 -4.68 -9.14 -26.96
C ILE A 121 -4.08 -9.26 -28.37
N PRO A 122 -4.29 -8.24 -29.23
CA PRO A 122 -3.67 -8.18 -30.54
C PRO A 122 -2.14 -8.40 -30.48
N PRO A 123 -1.56 -9.29 -31.33
CA PRO A 123 -0.14 -9.63 -31.26
C PRO A 123 0.82 -8.45 -31.45
N ASP A 124 0.40 -7.43 -32.17
CA ASP A 124 1.13 -6.17 -32.39
C ASP A 124 1.24 -5.33 -31.11
N LEU A 125 0.31 -5.48 -30.16
CA LEU A 125 0.32 -4.76 -28.89
C LEU A 125 1.20 -5.44 -27.82
N ILE A 126 1.40 -6.75 -27.90
CA ILE A 126 2.11 -7.56 -26.90
C ILE A 126 3.52 -7.01 -26.56
N PRO A 127 4.37 -6.61 -27.52
CA PRO A 127 5.71 -6.08 -27.21
C PRO A 127 5.69 -4.79 -26.38
N TYR A 128 4.66 -3.95 -26.52
CA TYR A 128 4.54 -2.70 -25.77
C TYR A 128 4.25 -2.92 -24.29
N TYR A 129 3.67 -4.07 -23.95
CA TYR A 129 3.44 -4.43 -22.55
C TYR A 129 4.72 -4.80 -21.81
N LYS A 130 5.85 -5.07 -22.48
CA LYS A 130 7.09 -5.51 -21.81
C LYS A 130 7.48 -4.69 -20.57
N TYR A 131 7.23 -3.38 -20.59
CA TYR A 131 7.52 -2.44 -19.50
C TYR A 131 6.27 -1.78 -18.92
N ALA A 132 5.09 -2.37 -19.11
CA ALA A 132 3.86 -1.82 -18.57
C ALA A 132 3.84 -1.93 -17.04
N PRO A 133 3.47 -0.84 -16.33
CA PRO A 133 3.38 -0.87 -14.87
C PRO A 133 2.18 -1.72 -14.43
N ILE A 134 2.39 -2.56 -13.42
CA ILE A 134 1.31 -3.34 -12.79
C ILE A 134 0.57 -2.56 -11.69
N THR A 135 1.12 -1.42 -11.29
CA THR A 135 0.54 -0.47 -10.33
C THR A 135 -0.23 0.61 -11.10
N SER A 136 -1.40 1.01 -10.59
CA SER A 136 -2.14 2.12 -11.19
C SER A 136 -1.55 3.46 -10.76
N VAL A 137 -1.67 4.46 -11.65
CA VAL A 137 -1.21 5.85 -11.44
C VAL A 137 -1.81 6.49 -10.19
N ASP A 138 -3.01 6.07 -9.76
CA ASP A 138 -3.69 6.64 -8.60
C ASP A 138 -2.99 6.34 -7.27
N VAL A 139 -2.25 5.23 -7.19
CA VAL A 139 -1.48 4.88 -5.99
C VAL A 139 -0.33 5.88 -5.81
N GLU A 140 0.41 6.21 -6.88
CA GLU A 140 1.50 7.20 -6.83
C GLU A 140 1.00 8.59 -6.39
N ARG A 141 -0.13 9.03 -6.97
CA ARG A 141 -0.70 10.36 -6.67
C ARG A 141 -1.12 10.45 -5.20
N SER A 142 -1.78 9.41 -4.68
CA SER A 142 -2.25 9.35 -3.29
C SER A 142 -1.09 9.32 -2.29
N PHE A 143 -0.09 8.46 -2.51
CA PHE A 143 1.06 8.36 -1.60
C PHE A 143 1.98 9.59 -1.66
N SER A 144 2.08 10.27 -2.82
CA SER A 144 2.81 11.53 -2.96
C SER A 144 2.21 12.63 -2.09
N VAL A 145 0.88 12.75 -2.04
CA VAL A 145 0.18 13.70 -1.15
C VAL A 145 0.51 13.41 0.32
N TYR A 146 0.41 12.15 0.76
CA TYR A 146 0.77 11.79 2.14
C TYR A 146 2.24 12.02 2.45
N LYS A 147 3.16 11.67 1.55
CA LYS A 147 4.59 11.97 1.70
C LYS A 147 4.82 13.48 1.83
N SER A 148 4.11 14.31 1.07
CA SER A 148 4.24 15.77 1.16
C SER A 148 3.73 16.35 2.49
N ILE A 149 2.69 15.74 3.07
CA ILE A 149 2.13 16.15 4.38
C ILE A 149 3.03 15.69 5.54
N LEU A 150 3.67 14.52 5.41
CA LEU A 150 4.43 13.87 6.48
C LEU A 150 5.95 14.10 6.40
N ALA A 151 6.48 14.68 5.32
CA ALA A 151 7.92 14.93 5.18
C ALA A 151 8.42 15.97 6.20
N ASP A 152 9.61 15.73 6.75
CA ASP A 152 10.27 16.62 7.73
C ASP A 152 10.51 18.05 7.20
N ASN A 153 10.56 18.18 5.87
CA ASN A 153 10.77 19.45 5.16
C ASN A 153 9.44 20.06 4.71
N ARG A 154 8.62 20.61 5.63
CA ARG A 154 7.89 21.90 5.46
C ARG A 154 7.00 22.24 6.66
N MET A 155 7.18 23.49 7.10
CA MET A 155 6.28 24.45 7.76
C MET A 155 5.12 23.95 8.63
N LYS A 156 5.02 24.50 9.85
CA LYS A 156 3.89 24.40 10.78
C LYS A 156 2.56 24.60 10.04
N PHE A 157 1.90 23.52 9.62
CA PHE A 157 0.54 23.60 9.11
C PHE A 157 -0.36 24.10 10.23
N THR A 158 -1.03 25.23 10.00
CA THR A 158 -2.22 25.56 10.77
C THR A 158 -3.35 24.65 10.29
N PRO A 159 -4.36 24.34 11.13
CA PRO A 159 -5.50 23.50 10.73
C PRO A 159 -6.14 23.98 9.41
N LYS A 160 -6.27 25.29 9.25
CA LYS A 160 -6.80 25.93 8.04
C LYS A 160 -5.94 25.70 6.79
N ASN A 161 -4.61 25.76 6.93
CA ASN A 161 -3.71 25.51 5.80
C ASN A 161 -3.69 24.03 5.41
N LEU A 162 -3.81 23.12 6.39
CA LEU A 162 -3.91 21.68 6.14
C LEU A 162 -5.21 21.34 5.42
N GLU A 163 -6.33 21.91 5.87
CA GLU A 163 -7.64 21.74 5.24
C GLU A 163 -7.63 22.23 3.78
N MET A 164 -7.10 23.43 3.52
CA MET A 164 -6.94 23.94 2.15
C MET A 164 -6.05 23.02 1.29
N TYR A 165 -4.95 22.51 1.85
CA TYR A 165 -4.04 21.62 1.14
C TYR A 165 -4.70 20.27 0.79
N LEU A 166 -5.49 19.70 1.71
CA LEU A 166 -6.26 18.49 1.46
C LEU A 166 -7.31 18.73 0.36
N ILE A 167 -8.10 19.81 0.46
CA ILE A 167 -9.13 20.16 -0.53
C ILE A 167 -8.53 20.33 -1.92
N CYS A 168 -7.42 21.06 -2.06
CA CYS A 168 -6.77 21.28 -3.36
C CYS A 168 -6.24 19.99 -3.99
N ASN A 169 -5.76 19.03 -3.20
CA ASN A 169 -5.20 17.79 -3.73
C ASN A 169 -6.26 16.72 -4.02
N PHE A 170 -7.40 16.72 -3.33
CA PHE A 170 -8.51 15.78 -3.59
C PHE A 170 -9.46 16.24 -4.72
N ASN A 171 -9.67 17.55 -4.89
CA ASN A 171 -10.59 18.11 -5.91
C ASN A 171 -10.01 18.23 -7.33
N LEU A 172 -8.78 17.76 -7.56
CA LEU A 172 -8.15 17.68 -8.89
C LEU A 172 -8.28 16.27 -9.52
N SER A 173 -9.16 15.43 -8.98
CA SER A 173 -9.44 14.07 -9.46
C SER A 173 -10.68 14.03 -10.32
#